data_AF-A0A822B0J3-F1
#
_entry.id   AF-A0A822B0J3-F1
#
_cell.length_a   1.000
_cell.length_b   1.000
_cell.length_c   1.000
_cell.angle_alpha   90.00
_cell.angle_beta   90.00
_cell.angle_gamma   90.00
#
_symmetry.space_group_name_H-M   'P 1'
#
loop_
_entity.id
_entity.type
_entity.pdbx_description
1 polymer ?
#
loop_
_entity_poly.entity_id
_entity_poly.type
_entity_poly.pdbx_seq_one_letter_code
_entity_poly.pdbx_strand_id
1 'polypeptide(L)'
;MDFDSNSFDFDPNKIFEIEKKLEDDGYVRIQFSSEHLPNDHHIMENMENFFIEIIEKLGGQCLDHNEEKNSIVWHVQPIEISSDGKQNKRARSQTTDEFSFHTDCSYEENPAEHMALSALQQA
;
A
#
# COMPACT_ATOMS: atom_id res chain seq x y z
N MET A 1 -1.91 13.62 -21.95
CA MET A 1 -3.08 14.15 -21.22
C MET A 1 -2.94 13.62 -19.82
N ASP A 2 -2.28 14.37 -18.95
CA ASP A 2 -2.20 14.04 -17.52
C ASP A 2 -3.49 14.50 -16.88
N PHE A 3 -4.33 13.55 -16.47
CA PHE A 3 -5.65 13.79 -15.90
C PHE A 3 -5.71 13.63 -14.39
N ASP A 4 -4.56 13.58 -13.71
CA ASP A 4 -4.52 13.33 -12.28
C ASP A 4 -3.72 14.45 -11.59
N SER A 5 -4.43 15.51 -11.17
CA SER A 5 -3.86 16.64 -10.43
C SER A 5 -3.25 16.22 -9.08
N ASN A 6 -3.44 14.96 -8.68
CA ASN A 6 -2.88 14.40 -7.46
C ASN A 6 -1.52 13.74 -7.62
N SER A 7 -0.99 13.60 -8.85
CA SER A 7 0.37 13.12 -9.07
C SER A 7 1.41 14.11 -8.54
N PHE A 8 2.33 13.63 -7.70
CA PHE A 8 3.40 14.42 -7.12
C PHE A 8 4.74 13.66 -7.16
N ASP A 9 5.82 14.38 -7.48
CA ASP A 9 7.21 13.88 -7.44
C ASP A 9 7.76 14.05 -6.03
N PHE A 10 7.92 12.95 -5.31
CA PHE A 10 8.06 12.97 -3.86
C PHE A 10 9.28 13.76 -3.35
N ASP A 11 9.04 14.66 -2.39
CA ASP A 11 10.04 15.35 -1.58
C ASP A 11 9.63 15.17 -0.11
N PRO A 12 10.49 14.61 0.76
CA PRO A 12 10.19 14.42 2.18
C PRO A 12 9.81 15.69 2.93
N ASN A 13 10.19 16.86 2.42
CA ASN A 13 9.85 18.15 2.99
C ASN A 13 8.42 18.62 2.66
N LYS A 14 7.69 17.86 1.83
CA LYS A 14 6.33 18.18 1.39
C LYS A 14 5.25 17.28 1.99
N ILE A 15 5.52 16.70 3.16
CA ILE A 15 4.54 15.88 3.89
C ILE A 15 3.23 16.65 4.13
N PHE A 16 3.30 17.96 4.41
CA PHE A 16 2.12 18.80 4.60
C PHE A 16 1.24 18.89 3.33
N GLU A 17 1.83 18.79 2.14
CA GLU A 17 1.06 18.74 0.89
C GLU A 17 0.34 17.40 0.73
N ILE A 18 0.94 16.30 1.22
CA ILE A 18 0.33 14.96 1.25
C ILE A 18 -0.84 14.95 2.23
N GLU A 19 -0.63 15.41 3.47
CA GLU A 19 -1.66 15.50 4.50
C GLU A 19 -2.87 16.31 4.01
N LYS A 20 -2.63 17.51 3.48
CA LYS A 20 -3.70 18.35 2.94
C LYS A 20 -4.48 17.68 1.80
N LYS A 21 -3.80 16.99 0.88
CA LYS A 21 -4.49 16.25 -0.20
C LYS A 21 -5.33 15.11 0.34
N LEU A 22 -4.85 14.40 1.37
CA LEU A 22 -5.64 13.35 2.03
C LEU A 22 -6.88 13.93 2.71
N GLU A 23 -6.78 15.09 3.36
CA GLU A 23 -7.94 15.78 3.96
C GLU A 23 -8.95 16.26 2.91
N ASP A 24 -8.48 16.83 1.80
CA ASP A 24 -9.32 17.43 0.77
C ASP A 24 -9.99 16.35 -0.12
N ASP A 25 -9.26 15.30 -0.51
CA ASP A 25 -9.68 14.34 -1.54
C ASP A 25 -9.88 12.91 -1.03
N GLY A 26 -9.40 12.58 0.18
CA GLY A 26 -9.44 11.22 0.74
C GLY A 26 -8.40 10.25 0.16
N TYR A 27 -7.58 10.67 -0.81
CA TYR A 27 -6.47 9.87 -1.34
C TYR A 27 -5.40 10.76 -1.98
N VAL A 28 -4.19 10.21 -2.13
CA VAL A 28 -3.09 10.83 -2.86
C VAL A 28 -2.40 9.79 -3.73
N ARG A 29 -2.07 10.17 -4.97
CA ARG A 29 -1.32 9.32 -5.90
C ARG A 29 0.12 9.81 -5.99
N ILE A 30 1.07 8.98 -5.61
CA ILE A 30 2.50 9.29 -5.69
C ILE A 30 3.07 8.59 -6.93
N GLN A 31 3.77 9.34 -7.78
CA GLN A 31 4.39 8.81 -8.98
C GLN A 31 5.90 9.00 -8.90
N PHE A 32 6.64 7.90 -8.92
CA PHE A 32 8.10 7.94 -8.94
C PHE A 32 8.57 8.12 -10.39
N SER A 33 9.47 9.07 -10.62
CA SER A 33 10.14 9.21 -11.91
C SER A 33 11.14 8.06 -12.10
N SER A 34 11.23 7.55 -13.33
CA SER A 34 12.05 6.38 -13.69
C SER A 34 13.55 6.55 -13.43
N GLU A 35 14.00 7.79 -13.25
CA GLU A 35 15.38 8.16 -12.93
C GLU A 35 15.75 7.99 -11.45
N HIS A 36 14.75 7.84 -10.56
CA HIS A 36 14.94 7.64 -9.13
C HIS A 36 14.71 6.19 -8.66
N LEU A 37 14.47 5.26 -9.58
CA LEU A 37 14.30 3.83 -9.27
C LEU A 37 15.67 3.11 -9.37
N PRO A 38 16.29 2.66 -8.25
CA PRO A 38 17.50 1.82 -8.30
C PRO A 38 17.21 0.43 -8.89
N ASN A 39 18.20 -0.38 -9.28
CA ASN A 39 17.91 -1.70 -9.86
C ASN A 39 17.16 -2.64 -8.88
N ASP A 40 15.97 -3.08 -9.30
CA ASP A 40 15.00 -4.08 -8.81
C ASP A 40 14.91 -4.42 -7.32
N HIS A 41 15.95 -4.96 -6.69
CA HIS A 41 15.80 -5.51 -5.33
C HIS A 41 15.80 -4.46 -4.21
N HIS A 42 16.49 -3.33 -4.41
CA HIS A 42 16.51 -2.24 -3.43
C HIS A 42 15.29 -1.33 -3.57
N ILE A 43 14.56 -1.37 -4.70
CA ILE A 43 13.34 -0.57 -4.88
C ILE A 43 12.29 -0.97 -3.86
N MET A 44 12.02 -2.27 -3.70
CA MET A 44 10.93 -2.74 -2.84
C MET A 44 11.17 -2.34 -1.38
N GLU A 45 12.35 -2.62 -0.84
CA GLU A 45 12.74 -2.21 0.51
C GLU A 45 12.72 -0.68 0.67
N ASN A 46 13.17 0.07 -0.33
CA ASN A 46 13.11 1.53 -0.31
C ASN A 46 11.67 2.06 -0.37
N MET A 47 10.77 1.40 -1.11
CA MET A 47 9.36 1.80 -1.22
C MET A 47 8.57 1.45 0.03
N GLU A 48 8.80 0.27 0.62
CA GLU A 48 8.20 -0.14 1.88
C GLU A 48 8.58 0.84 2.99
N ASN A 49 9.88 1.08 3.19
CA ASN A 49 10.38 2.05 4.17
C ASN A 49 9.85 3.45 3.88
N PHE A 50 9.78 3.85 2.62
CA PHE A 50 9.20 5.13 2.22
C PHE A 50 7.75 5.27 2.69
N PHE A 51 6.87 4.30 2.43
CA PHE A 51 5.47 4.40 2.84
C PHE A 51 5.29 4.30 4.36
N ILE A 52 6.10 3.49 5.04
CA ILE A 52 6.14 3.45 6.51
C ILE A 52 6.47 4.83 7.07
N GLU A 53 7.54 5.47 6.57
CA GLU A 53 7.93 6.82 7.02
C GLU A 53 6.83 7.86 6.76
N ILE A 54 6.10 7.78 5.64
CA ILE A 54 4.99 8.68 5.34
C ILE A 54 3.85 8.51 6.35
N ILE A 55 3.43 7.27 6.59
CA ILE A 55 2.34 6.97 7.55
C ILE A 55 2.72 7.46 8.95
N GLU A 56 3.94 7.20 9.39
CA GLU A 56 4.43 7.67 10.70
C GLU A 56 4.46 9.20 10.78
N LYS A 57 4.90 9.89 9.72
CA LYS A 57 4.92 11.37 9.69
C LYS A 57 3.53 11.98 9.66
N LEU A 58 2.53 11.27 9.13
CA LEU A 58 1.11 11.66 9.21
C LEU A 58 0.50 11.38 10.59
N GLY A 59 1.27 10.83 11.54
CA GLY A 59 0.79 10.47 12.87
C GLY A 59 0.09 9.11 12.94
N GLY A 60 0.04 8.37 11.83
CA GLY A 60 -0.48 7.00 11.80
C GLY A 60 0.47 6.00 12.44
N GLN A 61 -0.05 4.80 12.71
CA GLN A 61 0.72 3.67 13.21
C GLN A 61 0.66 2.52 12.20
N CYS A 62 1.83 1.97 11.84
CA CYS A 62 1.91 0.74 11.07
C CYS A 62 1.59 -0.44 12.02
N LEU A 63 0.44 -1.07 11.82
CA LEU A 63 -0.06 -2.15 12.67
C LEU A 63 0.42 -3.51 12.14
N ASP A 64 0.95 -4.36 13.02
CA ASP A 64 1.20 -5.76 12.71
C ASP A 64 -0.05 -6.60 12.99
N HIS A 65 -0.51 -7.35 11.99
CA HIS A 65 -1.54 -8.36 12.20
C HIS A 65 -0.87 -9.71 12.55
N ASN A 66 -1.32 -10.35 13.65
CA ASN A 66 -1.06 -11.74 14.03
C ASN A 66 0.36 -12.15 14.50
N GLU A 67 0.98 -11.46 15.46
CA GLU A 67 2.27 -11.87 16.10
C GLU A 67 3.47 -12.07 15.14
N GLU A 68 3.28 -11.85 13.84
CA GLU A 68 4.31 -11.95 12.82
C GLU A 68 4.95 -10.58 12.60
N LYS A 69 6.20 -10.44 13.06
CA LYS A 69 7.02 -9.21 13.02
C LYS A 69 7.18 -8.55 11.63
N ASN A 70 6.72 -9.20 10.56
CA ASN A 70 6.83 -8.76 9.17
C ASN A 70 5.48 -8.51 8.49
N SER A 71 4.36 -8.50 9.23
CA SER A 71 3.01 -8.35 8.63
C SER A 71 2.60 -6.91 8.31
N ILE A 72 3.49 -5.94 8.53
CA ILE A 72 3.29 -4.53 8.16
C ILE A 72 3.11 -4.37 6.64
N VAL A 73 3.80 -5.20 5.85
CA VAL A 73 3.74 -5.17 4.40
C VAL A 73 3.03 -6.44 3.92
N TRP A 74 1.99 -6.27 3.11
CA TRP A 74 1.22 -7.38 2.56
C TRP A 74 1.34 -7.44 1.03
N HIS A 75 1.89 -8.54 0.52
CA HIS A 75 1.96 -8.77 -0.92
C HIS A 75 0.59 -9.16 -1.47
N VAL A 76 0.03 -8.30 -2.31
CA VAL A 76 -1.26 -8.53 -3.00
C VAL A 76 -0.98 -9.12 -4.38
N GLN A 77 -1.17 -10.44 -4.51
CA GLN A 77 -1.03 -11.15 -5.77
C GLN A 77 -1.79 -12.48 -5.75
N PRO A 78 -2.39 -12.91 -6.88
CA PRO A 78 -2.97 -14.24 -6.97
C PRO A 78 -1.93 -15.33 -6.70
N ILE A 79 -2.28 -16.30 -5.86
CA ILE A 79 -1.42 -17.47 -5.59
C ILE A 79 -2.03 -18.71 -6.28
N GLU A 80 -1.21 -19.45 -7.02
CA GLU A 80 -1.62 -20.69 -7.68
C GLU A 80 -2.02 -21.76 -6.67
N ILE A 81 -3.07 -22.52 -6.97
CA ILE A 81 -3.56 -23.60 -6.11
C ILE A 81 -2.65 -24.81 -6.30
N SER A 82 -2.09 -25.35 -5.21
CA SER A 82 -1.41 -26.65 -5.25
C SER A 82 -2.40 -27.76 -5.63
N SER A 83 -1.95 -28.71 -6.45
CA SER A 83 -2.77 -29.78 -7.03
C SER A 83 -3.47 -30.71 -6.01
N ASP A 84 -3.21 -30.53 -4.71
CA ASP A 84 -3.72 -31.32 -3.60
C ASP A 84 -5.11 -30.87 -3.09
N GLY A 85 -5.71 -29.83 -3.68
CA GLY A 85 -7.14 -29.54 -3.57
C GLY A 85 -7.64 -29.16 -2.17
N LYS A 86 -6.72 -28.93 -1.22
CA LYS A 86 -7.09 -28.41 0.10
C LYS A 86 -7.46 -26.95 -0.06
N GLN A 87 -8.76 -26.66 0.03
CA GLN A 87 -9.26 -25.29 0.17
C GLN A 87 -8.80 -24.70 1.51
N ASN A 88 -7.55 -24.27 1.57
CA ASN A 88 -7.15 -23.32 2.59
C ASN A 88 -7.94 -22.03 2.33
N LYS A 89 -8.52 -21.45 3.38
CA LYS A 89 -9.20 -20.17 3.33
C LYS A 89 -8.20 -19.13 2.82
N ARG A 90 -8.24 -18.81 1.53
CA ARG A 90 -7.40 -17.78 0.93
C ARG A 90 -7.91 -16.42 1.39
N ALA A 91 -6.98 -15.52 1.69
CA ALA A 91 -7.32 -14.11 1.78
C ALA A 91 -7.78 -13.65 0.38
N ARG A 92 -8.74 -12.72 0.32
CA ARG A 92 -9.21 -12.20 -0.98
C ARG A 92 -8.07 -11.53 -1.76
N SER A 93 -7.09 -10.94 -1.08
CA SER A 93 -5.87 -10.36 -1.67
C SER A 93 -4.99 -11.38 -2.41
N GLN A 94 -5.32 -12.68 -2.33
CA GLN A 94 -4.61 -13.78 -2.98
C GLN A 94 -5.44 -14.43 -4.11
N THR A 95 -6.54 -13.81 -4.53
CA THR A 95 -7.39 -14.30 -5.62
C THR A 95 -7.52 -13.25 -6.73
N THR A 96 -8.09 -13.66 -7.87
CA THR A 96 -8.45 -12.76 -8.98
C THR A 96 -9.93 -12.37 -8.97
N ASP A 97 -10.63 -12.65 -7.85
CA ASP A 97 -12.04 -12.36 -7.75
C ASP A 97 -12.27 -10.84 -7.64
N GLU A 98 -13.44 -10.38 -8.07
CA GLU A 98 -13.79 -8.96 -7.97
C GLU A 98 -13.78 -8.50 -6.50
N PHE A 99 -13.07 -7.41 -6.24
CA PHE A 99 -12.99 -6.77 -4.93
C PHE A 99 -14.03 -5.65 -4.83
N SER A 100 -15.13 -5.89 -4.12
CA SER A 100 -16.13 -4.86 -3.85
C SER A 100 -15.55 -3.70 -3.02
N PHE A 101 -16.13 -2.51 -3.15
CA PHE A 101 -15.79 -1.38 -2.28
C PHE A 101 -15.91 -1.76 -0.79
N HIS A 102 -14.89 -1.42 -0.02
CA HIS A 102 -14.77 -1.73 1.40
C HIS A 102 -13.80 -0.76 2.07
N THR A 103 -13.79 -0.79 3.40
CA THR A 103 -12.73 -0.22 4.23
C THR A 103 -12.00 -1.36 4.93
N ASP A 104 -10.67 -1.36 4.83
CA ASP A 104 -9.81 -2.38 5.42
C ASP A 104 -9.90 -2.36 6.95
N CYS A 105 -9.89 -3.56 7.54
CA CYS A 105 -9.90 -3.77 8.99
C CYS A 105 -11.04 -3.06 9.74
N SER A 106 -12.14 -2.71 9.07
CA SER A 106 -13.29 -1.99 9.67
C SER A 106 -14.02 -2.71 10.80
N TYR A 107 -13.70 -3.98 11.05
CA TYR A 107 -14.20 -4.76 12.18
C TYR A 107 -13.36 -4.61 13.45
N GLU A 108 -12.19 -3.97 13.38
CA GLU A 108 -11.28 -3.78 14.52
C GLU A 108 -11.68 -2.58 15.39
N GLU A 109 -11.27 -2.59 16.66
CA GLU A 109 -11.57 -1.50 17.60
C GLU A 109 -10.89 -0.19 17.18
N ASN A 110 -9.68 -0.28 16.64
CA ASN A 110 -8.89 0.85 16.14
C ASN A 110 -8.37 0.50 14.73
N PRO A 111 -9.19 0.68 13.68
CA PRO A 111 -8.78 0.39 12.30
C PRO A 111 -7.68 1.35 11.85
N ALA A 112 -6.89 0.93 10.85
CA ALA A 112 -5.87 1.78 10.25
C ALA A 112 -6.49 3.05 9.63
N GLU A 113 -5.96 4.21 10.01
CA GLU A 113 -6.42 5.52 9.50
C GLU A 113 -5.88 5.83 8.11
N HIS A 114 -4.72 5.26 7.78
CA HIS A 114 -4.03 5.47 6.52
C HIS A 114 -3.68 4.11 5.89
N MET A 115 -3.76 4.04 4.57
CA MET A 115 -3.36 2.88 3.78
C MET A 115 -2.50 3.32 2.61
N ALA A 116 -1.41 2.60 2.36
CA ALA A 116 -0.55 2.79 1.20
C ALA A 116 -0.59 1.55 0.30
N LEU A 117 -0.74 1.77 -1.00
CA LEU A 117 -0.69 0.73 -2.02
C LEU A 117 0.38 1.07 -3.05
N SER A 118 1.32 0.14 -3.24
CA SER A 118 2.38 0.24 -4.24
C SER A 118 2.19 -0.81 -5.33
N ALA A 119 2.05 -0.36 -6.58
CA ALA A 119 1.96 -1.24 -7.73
C ALA A 119 3.36 -1.57 -8.25
N LEU A 120 3.83 -2.81 -8.06
CA LEU A 120 5.15 -3.27 -8.49
C LEU A 120 5.15 -3.79 -9.93
N GLN A 121 4.07 -4.44 -10.33
CA GLN A 121 3.88 -4.98 -11.67
C GLN A 121 2.42 -4.83 -12.06
N GLN A 122 2.19 -4.42 -13.31
CA GLN A 122 0.87 -4.46 -13.94
C GLN A 122 0.89 -5.54 -15.01
N ALA A 123 -0.07 -6.46 -14.95
CA ALA A 123 -0.27 -7.51 -15.96
C ALA A 123 -1.01 -6.98 -17.19
#